data_AF-A0A840C374-F1
#
_entry.id   AF-A0A840C374-F1
#
_cell.length_a   1.000
_cell.length_b   1.000
_cell.length_c   1.000
_cell.angle_alpha   90.00
_cell.angle_beta   90.00
_cell.angle_gamma   90.00
#
_symmetry.space_group_name_H-M   'P 1'
#
loop_
_entity.id
_entity.type
_entity.pdbx_description
1 polymer ?
#
loop_
_entity_poly.entity_id
_entity_poly.type
_entity_poly.pdbx_seq_one_letter_code
_entity_poly.pdbx_strand_id
1 'polypeptide(L)'
;MPEIRVHTPFTLTLDINQREHFPVGVHRVSEAVASHWYTKLHTKDDDQEQPAEADAATDDLRSKVDELIADLAKATEEMAAAVAQRDEALARVDELEAILEHATEPEASSEPPAAGEQKDEAKAEGASTEADEKAALLAKAAELGVQVDKRWGIDRLRAAIEAGQKA
;
A
#
# COMPACT_ATOMS: atom_id res chain seq x y z
N MET A 1 33.22 -35.22 23.87
CA MET A 1 32.30 -35.60 22.78
C MET A 1 31.02 -36.12 23.41
N PRO A 2 29.88 -35.45 23.22
CA PRO A 2 28.59 -35.88 23.74
C PRO A 2 28.10 -37.21 23.10
N GLU A 3 27.29 -37.95 23.85
CA GLU A 3 26.55 -39.12 23.37
C GLU A 3 25.08 -38.76 23.22
N ILE A 4 24.50 -39.09 22.06
CA ILE A 4 23.07 -38.96 21.78
C ILE A 4 22.45 -40.34 21.60
N ARG A 5 21.21 -40.51 22.08
CA ARG A 5 20.46 -41.76 21.92
C ARG A 5 19.27 -41.54 21.00
N VAL A 6 19.46 -41.91 19.73
CA VAL A 6 18.49 -41.72 18.65
C VAL A 6 17.38 -42.75 18.76
N HIS A 7 16.13 -42.29 18.91
CA HIS A 7 14.95 -43.15 18.93
C HIS A 7 14.26 -43.26 17.56
N THR A 8 14.37 -42.22 16.72
CA THR A 8 13.81 -42.16 15.37
C THR A 8 14.94 -41.80 14.41
N PRO A 9 15.23 -42.60 13.37
CA PRO A 9 16.35 -42.34 12.48
C PRO A 9 16.10 -41.04 11.69
N PHE A 10 17.15 -40.23 11.52
CA PHE A 10 17.04 -38.94 10.84
C PHE A 10 18.32 -38.62 10.05
N THR A 11 18.26 -37.58 9.23
CA THR A 11 19.43 -37.04 8.53
C THR A 11 19.56 -35.56 8.89
N LEU A 12 20.71 -35.17 9.43
CA LEU A 12 21.01 -33.78 9.75
C LEU A 12 21.81 -33.16 8.61
N THR A 13 21.45 -31.94 8.20
CA THR A 13 22.26 -31.15 7.26
C THR A 13 22.95 -30.04 8.04
N LEU A 14 24.28 -30.05 8.05
CA LEU A 14 25.12 -29.04 8.69
C LEU A 14 25.51 -27.92 7.71
N ASP A 15 26.14 -26.87 8.22
CA ASP A 15 26.41 -25.57 7.59
C ASP A 15 27.07 -25.63 6.20
N ILE A 16 27.83 -26.69 5.92
CA ILE A 16 28.50 -26.92 4.62
C ILE A 16 27.73 -27.86 3.68
N ASN A 17 26.40 -27.97 3.83
CA ASN A 17 25.55 -28.97 3.17
C ASN A 17 25.98 -30.43 3.40
N GLN A 18 26.81 -30.67 4.43
CA GLN A 18 27.20 -32.02 4.80
C GLN A 18 26.00 -32.70 5.45
N ARG A 19 25.55 -33.80 4.84
CA ARG A 19 24.45 -34.61 5.33
C ARG A 19 25.03 -35.77 6.13
N GLU A 20 24.63 -35.87 7.39
CA GLU A 20 25.01 -36.97 8.28
C GLU A 20 23.75 -37.75 8.64
N HIS A 21 23.78 -39.05 8.40
CA HIS A 21 22.66 -39.94 8.70
C HIS A 21 22.87 -40.60 10.06
N PHE A 22 21.87 -40.47 10.93
CA PHE A 22 21.84 -41.07 12.25
C PHE A 22 20.77 -42.18 12.30
N PRO A 23 21.17 -43.46 12.30
CA PRO A 23 20.25 -44.57 12.53
C PRO A 23 19.85 -44.66 14.01
N VAL A 24 18.84 -45.46 14.34
CA VAL A 24 18.46 -45.73 15.74
C VAL A 24 19.63 -46.34 16.50
N GLY A 25 19.94 -45.81 17.69
CA GLY A 25 21.07 -46.27 18.50
C GLY A 25 21.77 -45.16 19.28
N VAL A 26 22.90 -45.49 19.88
CA VAL A 26 23.75 -44.55 20.62
C VAL A 26 24.89 -44.10 19.71
N HIS A 27 25.07 -42.79 19.59
CA HIS A 27 26.09 -42.17 18.72
C HIS A 27 26.92 -41.15 19.48
N ARG A 28 28.24 -41.15 19.27
CA ARG A 28 29.13 -40.08 19.73
C ARG A 28 29.23 -39.02 18.64
N VAL A 29 28.83 -37.81 18.97
CA VAL A 29 28.72 -36.71 18.02
C VAL A 29 29.46 -35.46 18.51
N SER A 30 29.57 -34.46 17.64
CA SER A 30 30.09 -33.14 18.04
C SER A 30 29.06 -32.37 18.87
N GLU A 31 29.52 -31.35 19.58
CA GLU A 31 28.64 -30.49 20.39
C GLU A 31 27.61 -29.73 19.53
N ALA A 32 27.99 -29.34 18.30
CA ALA A 32 27.07 -28.72 17.36
C ALA A 32 25.92 -29.66 16.96
N VAL A 33 26.20 -30.94 16.73
CA VAL A 33 25.18 -31.96 16.39
C VAL A 33 24.30 -32.26 17.61
N ALA A 34 24.90 -32.44 18.80
CA ALA A 34 24.14 -32.72 20.02
C ALA A 34 23.23 -31.56 20.44
N SER A 35 23.66 -30.31 20.23
CA SER A 35 22.89 -29.12 20.58
C SER A 35 21.84 -28.74 19.52
N HIS A 36 21.85 -29.37 18.35
CA HIS A 36 20.95 -29.03 17.27
C HIS A 36 19.49 -29.41 17.61
N TRP A 37 18.55 -28.49 17.44
CA TRP A 37 17.14 -28.67 17.78
C TRP A 37 16.53 -29.94 17.15
N TYR A 38 16.86 -30.19 15.88
CA TYR A 38 16.39 -31.37 15.15
C TYR A 38 16.96 -32.68 15.70
N THR A 39 18.20 -32.68 16.21
CA THR A 39 18.78 -33.85 16.88
C THR A 39 18.02 -34.14 18.17
N LYS A 40 17.79 -33.12 19.00
CA LYS A 40 17.05 -33.24 20.27
C LYS A 40 15.64 -33.81 20.08
N LEU A 41 14.95 -33.43 19.02
CA LEU A 41 13.62 -33.96 18.67
C LEU A 41 13.61 -35.48 18.38
N HIS A 42 14.74 -36.03 17.95
CA HIS A 42 14.87 -37.44 17.55
C HIS A 42 15.69 -38.26 18.55
N THR A 43 16.15 -37.64 19.64
CA THR A 43 16.92 -38.27 20.70
C THR A 43 16.14 -38.25 21.99
N LYS A 44 16.28 -39.31 22.78
CA LYS A 44 15.74 -39.29 24.15
C LYS A 44 16.74 -38.53 25.01
N ASP A 45 16.36 -37.34 25.43
CA ASP A 45 17.00 -36.70 26.57
C ASP A 45 16.31 -37.22 27.84
N ASP A 46 17.08 -37.79 28.77
CA ASP A 46 16.55 -38.19 30.08
C ASP A 46 16.18 -36.95 30.95
N ASP A 47 16.55 -35.74 30.51
CA ASP A 47 16.40 -34.47 31.24
C ASP A 47 15.47 -33.42 30.56
N GLN A 48 14.72 -33.76 29.51
CA GLN A 48 13.78 -32.80 28.90
C GLN A 48 12.47 -32.71 29.69
N GLU A 49 12.53 -32.05 30.85
CA GLU A 49 11.37 -31.32 31.34
C GLU A 49 11.17 -30.11 30.40
N GLN A 50 10.06 -30.12 29.65
CA GLN A 50 9.68 -29.00 28.80
C GLN A 50 9.60 -27.74 29.68
N PRO A 51 10.43 -26.70 29.46
CA PRO A 51 10.45 -25.55 30.36
C PRO A 51 9.13 -24.79 30.19
N ALA A 52 8.38 -24.63 31.29
CA ALA A 52 7.10 -23.91 31.31
C ALA A 52 7.17 -22.48 30.71
N GLU A 53 8.37 -21.88 30.65
CA GLU A 53 8.60 -20.59 29.97
C GLU A 53 8.45 -20.66 28.44
N ALA A 54 8.73 -21.80 27.81
CA ALA A 54 8.53 -21.98 26.37
C ALA A 54 7.04 -22.00 26.00
N ASP A 55 6.20 -22.57 26.87
CA ASP A 55 4.74 -22.56 26.68
C ASP A 55 4.18 -21.15 26.89
N ALA A 56 4.65 -20.42 27.91
CA ALA A 56 4.24 -19.02 28.14
C ALA A 56 4.62 -18.09 26.97
N ALA A 57 5.84 -18.21 26.44
CA ALA A 57 6.26 -17.43 25.26
C ALA A 57 5.44 -17.77 24.01
N THR A 58 5.00 -19.04 23.88
CA THR A 58 4.15 -19.48 22.77
C THR A 58 2.73 -18.92 22.91
N ASP A 59 2.18 -18.87 24.13
CA ASP A 59 0.88 -18.28 24.41
C ASP A 59 0.86 -16.75 24.20
N ASP A 60 1.95 -16.06 24.57
CA ASP A 60 2.12 -14.63 24.30
C ASP A 60 2.17 -14.35 22.78
N LEU A 61 2.95 -15.15 22.04
CA LEU A 61 3.02 -15.05 20.58
C LEU A 61 1.65 -15.33 19.93
N ARG A 62 0.92 -16.32 20.43
CA ARG A 62 -0.43 -16.64 19.94
C ARG A 62 -1.39 -15.49 20.18
N SER A 63 -1.35 -14.91 21.37
CA SER A 63 -2.16 -13.73 21.72
C SER A 63 -1.84 -12.54 20.80
N LYS A 64 -0.55 -12.33 20.49
CA LYS A 64 -0.14 -11.27 19.55
C LYS A 64 -0.62 -11.52 18.13
N VAL A 65 -0.61 -12.78 17.68
CA VAL A 65 -1.15 -13.15 16.37
C VAL A 65 -2.65 -12.88 16.30
N ASP A 66 -3.41 -13.25 17.33
CA ASP A 66 -4.85 -13.00 17.39
C ASP A 66 -5.18 -11.49 17.38
N GLU A 67 -4.40 -10.67 18.09
CA GLU A 67 -4.51 -9.21 18.06
C GLU A 67 -4.24 -8.64 16.65
N LEU A 68 -3.17 -9.08 16.00
CA LEU A 68 -2.83 -8.64 14.64
C LEU A 68 -3.89 -9.06 13.61
N ILE A 69 -4.52 -10.23 13.78
CA ILE A 69 -5.63 -10.66 12.93
C ILE A 69 -6.84 -9.74 13.12
N ALA A 70 -7.15 -9.37 14.37
CA ALA A 70 -8.26 -8.45 14.65
C ALA A 70 -8.01 -7.05 14.07
N ASP A 71 -6.79 -6.52 14.22
CA ASP A 71 -6.39 -5.23 13.65
C ASP A 71 -6.46 -5.24 12.12
N LEU A 72 -6.01 -6.32 11.48
CA LEU A 72 -6.09 -6.47 10.03
C LEU A 72 -7.54 -6.52 9.53
N ALA A 73 -8.42 -7.23 10.24
CA ALA A 73 -9.85 -7.27 9.92
C ALA A 73 -10.46 -5.87 9.99
N LYS A 74 -10.19 -5.12 11.07
CA LYS A 74 -10.66 -3.75 11.24
C LYS A 74 -10.14 -2.82 10.15
N ALA A 75 -8.84 -2.88 9.83
CA ALA A 75 -8.25 -2.06 8.77
C ALA A 75 -8.87 -2.38 7.39
N THR A 76 -9.22 -3.64 7.15
CA THR A 76 -9.89 -4.06 5.91
C THR A 76 -11.31 -3.49 5.81
N GLU A 77 -12.06 -3.48 6.91
CA GLU A 77 -13.38 -2.86 6.98
C GLU A 77 -13.31 -1.34 6.77
N GLU A 78 -12.35 -0.66 7.40
CA GLU A 78 -12.12 0.78 7.21
C GLU A 78 -11.77 1.10 5.75
N MET A 79 -10.92 0.29 5.11
CA MET A 79 -10.57 0.48 3.70
C MET A 79 -11.78 0.26 2.78
N ALA A 80 -12.61 -0.75 3.06
CA ALA A 80 -13.84 -0.98 2.31
C ALA A 80 -14.83 0.20 2.44
N ALA A 81 -14.96 0.76 3.66
CA ALA A 81 -15.77 1.94 3.90
C ALA A 81 -15.22 3.18 3.17
N ALA A 82 -13.90 3.38 3.16
CA ALA A 82 -13.27 4.48 2.45
C ALA A 82 -13.44 4.37 0.92
N VAL A 83 -13.37 3.15 0.38
CA VAL A 83 -13.65 2.89 -1.05
C VAL A 83 -15.11 3.23 -1.37
N ALA A 84 -16.06 2.79 -0.54
CA ALA A 84 -17.48 3.12 -0.74
C ALA A 84 -17.73 4.64 -0.71
N GLN A 85 -17.11 5.37 0.23
CA GLN A 85 -17.21 6.83 0.30
C GLN A 85 -16.60 7.51 -0.93
N ARG A 86 -15.45 7.01 -1.41
CA ARG A 86 -14.83 7.51 -2.65
C ARG A 86 -15.74 7.30 -3.84
N ASP A 87 -16.32 6.11 -3.98
CA ASP A 87 -17.19 5.79 -5.12
C ASP A 87 -18.47 6.64 -5.09
N GLU A 88 -19.03 6.92 -3.91
CA GLU A 88 -20.13 7.88 -3.76
C GLU A 88 -19.71 9.31 -4.13
N ALA A 89 -18.52 9.74 -3.73
CA ALA A 89 -18.00 11.06 -4.09
C ALA A 89 -17.78 11.20 -5.61
N LEU A 90 -17.29 10.15 -6.28
CA LEU A 90 -17.13 10.12 -7.73
C LEU A 90 -18.50 10.22 -8.43
N ALA A 91 -19.49 9.45 -7.97
CA ALA A 91 -20.84 9.53 -8.53
C ALA A 91 -21.46 10.94 -8.41
N ARG A 92 -21.19 11.64 -7.30
CA ARG A 92 -21.62 13.04 -7.13
C ARG A 92 -20.88 14.00 -8.05
N VAL A 93 -19.60 13.77 -8.31
CA VAL A 93 -18.84 14.58 -9.27
C VAL A 93 -19.41 14.37 -10.68
N ASP A 94 -19.64 13.12 -11.09
CA ASP A 94 -20.25 12.80 -12.39
C ASP A 94 -21.63 13.47 -12.56
N GLU A 95 -22.46 13.47 -11.50
CA GLU A 95 -23.77 14.15 -11.51
C GLU A 95 -23.62 15.67 -11.68
N LEU A 96 -22.69 16.30 -10.95
CA LEU A 96 -22.45 17.74 -11.06
C LEU A 96 -21.87 18.13 -12.42
N GLU A 97 -21.00 17.30 -13.00
CA GLU A 97 -20.48 17.48 -14.36
C GLU A 97 -21.60 17.41 -15.40
N ALA A 98 -22.51 16.43 -15.29
CA ALA A 98 -23.67 16.34 -16.19
C ALA A 98 -24.62 17.55 -16.07
N ILE A 99 -24.85 18.04 -14.85
CA ILE A 99 -25.66 19.26 -14.63
C ILE A 99 -24.99 20.48 -15.30
N LEU A 100 -23.66 20.59 -15.17
CA LEU A 100 -22.90 21.71 -15.74
C LEU A 100 -22.87 21.65 -17.28
N GLU A 101 -22.75 20.46 -17.86
CA GLU A 101 -22.86 20.24 -19.31
C GLU A 101 -24.25 20.66 -19.83
N HIS A 102 -25.33 20.22 -19.17
CA HIS A 102 -26.69 20.63 -19.56
C HIS A 102 -26.98 22.12 -19.33
N ALA A 103 -26.33 22.77 -18.35
CA ALA A 103 -26.46 24.21 -18.14
C ALA A 103 -25.69 25.05 -19.18
N THR A 104 -24.74 24.44 -19.90
CA THR A 104 -23.90 25.10 -20.91
C THR A 104 -24.34 24.82 -22.34
N GLU A 105 -25.33 23.96 -22.58
CA GLU A 105 -26.07 23.88 -23.84
C GLU A 105 -27.11 25.01 -23.90
N PRO A 106 -26.87 26.12 -24.63
CA PRO A 106 -27.85 27.18 -24.73
C PRO A 106 -29.07 26.68 -25.51
N GLU A 107 -30.25 27.00 -25.00
CA GLU A 107 -31.53 27.15 -25.70
C GLU A 107 -31.36 27.58 -27.18
N ALA A 108 -31.14 26.64 -28.08
CA ALA A 108 -30.98 26.89 -29.52
C ALA A 108 -32.26 26.54 -30.31
N SER A 109 -33.43 26.61 -29.66
CA SER A 109 -34.69 26.29 -30.33
C SER A 109 -35.88 27.11 -29.81
N SER A 110 -35.77 28.44 -29.79
CA SER A 110 -36.93 29.34 -29.71
C SER A 110 -36.60 30.73 -30.27
N GLU A 111 -36.42 30.87 -31.59
CA GLU A 111 -36.33 32.20 -32.22
C GLU A 111 -37.59 32.48 -33.06
N PRO A 112 -38.39 33.51 -32.75
CA PRO A 112 -39.11 34.29 -33.75
C PRO A 112 -38.20 35.42 -34.27
N PRO A 113 -38.21 35.75 -35.57
CA PRO A 113 -37.16 36.55 -36.17
C PRO A 113 -37.41 38.06 -36.02
N ALA A 114 -36.30 38.78 -36.13
CA ALA A 114 -36.15 40.20 -36.49
C ALA A 114 -36.24 41.21 -35.35
N ALA A 115 -35.07 41.65 -34.87
CA ALA A 115 -34.43 42.90 -35.28
C ALA A 115 -33.44 43.37 -34.21
N GLY A 116 -32.21 43.71 -34.60
CA GLY A 116 -31.31 44.50 -33.77
C GLY A 116 -29.86 44.08 -33.84
N GLU A 117 -29.07 44.93 -34.50
CA GLU A 117 -27.61 44.90 -34.56
C GLU A 117 -26.94 44.86 -33.17
N GLN A 118 -25.86 44.06 -33.05
CA GLN A 118 -24.66 44.27 -32.20
C GLN A 118 -23.77 43.01 -32.34
N LYS A 119 -22.80 43.00 -33.25
CA LYS A 119 -21.38 43.42 -33.09
C LYS A 119 -20.62 42.57 -32.06
N ASP A 120 -19.62 41.86 -32.59
CA ASP A 120 -18.53 41.16 -31.89
C ASP A 120 -18.10 41.82 -30.57
N GLU A 121 -18.10 41.07 -29.46
CA GLU A 121 -17.22 41.25 -28.28
C GLU A 121 -17.63 40.27 -27.15
N ALA A 122 -17.31 38.98 -27.24
CA ALA A 122 -17.41 38.06 -26.09
C ALA A 122 -16.38 36.92 -26.06
N LYS A 123 -15.55 36.78 -27.11
CA LYS A 123 -14.59 35.67 -27.23
C LYS A 123 -13.16 36.01 -26.77
N ALA A 124 -12.89 37.25 -26.39
CA ALA A 124 -11.55 37.71 -26.03
C ALA A 124 -11.25 37.66 -24.52
N GLU A 125 -12.26 37.71 -23.64
CA GLU A 125 -12.01 37.86 -22.19
C GLU A 125 -11.64 36.54 -21.48
N GLY A 126 -12.25 35.40 -21.85
CA GLY A 126 -11.97 34.11 -21.18
C GLY A 126 -10.63 33.46 -21.55
N ALA A 127 -10.14 33.67 -22.78
CA ALA A 127 -8.88 33.08 -23.23
C ALA A 127 -7.66 33.83 -22.67
N SER A 128 -7.80 35.13 -22.36
CA SER A 128 -6.71 35.90 -21.76
C SER A 128 -6.51 35.51 -20.29
N THR A 129 -7.59 35.35 -19.53
CA THR A 129 -7.50 34.99 -18.10
C THR A 129 -6.92 33.60 -17.89
N GLU A 130 -7.29 32.61 -18.70
CA GLU A 130 -6.71 31.26 -18.62
C GLU A 130 -5.22 31.23 -19.03
N ALA A 131 -4.84 31.99 -20.06
CA ALA A 131 -3.45 32.09 -20.48
C ALA A 131 -2.58 32.80 -19.42
N ASP A 132 -3.09 33.87 -18.82
CA ASP A 132 -2.45 34.62 -17.74
C ASP A 132 -2.33 33.76 -16.47
N GLU A 133 -3.37 33.00 -16.13
CA GLU A 133 -3.35 32.09 -14.98
C GLU A 133 -2.36 30.95 -15.18
N LYS A 134 -2.34 30.34 -16.38
CA LYS A 134 -1.37 29.31 -16.73
C LYS A 134 0.07 29.83 -16.66
N ALA A 135 0.32 31.05 -17.10
CA ALA A 135 1.63 31.70 -16.98
C ALA A 135 2.04 31.91 -15.52
N ALA A 136 1.09 32.35 -14.66
CA ALA A 136 1.32 32.53 -13.23
C ALA A 136 1.66 31.21 -12.53
N LEU A 137 0.99 30.11 -12.89
CA LEU A 137 1.27 28.78 -12.33
C LEU A 137 2.64 28.26 -12.76
N LEU A 138 3.02 28.43 -14.02
CA LEU A 138 4.35 28.04 -14.49
C LEU A 138 5.47 28.82 -13.79
N ALA A 139 5.25 30.12 -13.52
CA ALA A 139 6.19 30.93 -12.75
C ALA A 139 6.31 30.44 -11.29
N LYS A 140 5.18 30.17 -10.64
CA LYS A 140 5.13 29.65 -9.27
C LYS A 140 5.79 28.27 -9.13
N ALA A 141 5.63 27.40 -10.12
CA ALA A 141 6.31 26.10 -10.16
C ALA A 141 7.83 26.26 -10.28
N ALA A 142 8.31 27.22 -11.08
CA ALA A 142 9.74 27.50 -11.23
C ALA A 142 10.36 28.06 -9.93
N GLU A 143 9.64 28.91 -9.19
CA GLU A 143 10.07 29.40 -7.87
C GLU A 143 10.22 28.27 -6.84
N LEU A 144 9.33 27.28 -6.89
CA LEU A 144 9.34 26.12 -6.00
C LEU A 144 10.26 24.99 -6.48
N GLY A 145 10.95 25.16 -7.62
CA GLY A 145 11.82 24.12 -8.20
C GLY A 145 11.07 22.89 -8.73
N VAL A 146 9.75 22.98 -8.91
CA VAL A 146 8.90 21.89 -9.39
C VAL A 146 9.03 21.76 -10.91
N GLN A 147 9.39 20.58 -11.40
CA GLN A 147 9.47 20.30 -12.83
C GLN A 147 8.05 20.21 -13.42
N VAL A 148 7.67 21.19 -14.23
CA VAL A 148 6.36 21.25 -14.90
C VAL A 148 6.50 21.45 -16.42
N ASP A 149 5.59 20.86 -17.18
CA ASP A 149 5.55 21.01 -18.65
C ASP A 149 4.59 22.13 -19.05
N LYS A 150 5.03 23.00 -19.97
CA LYS A 150 4.23 24.13 -20.50
C LYS A 150 2.99 23.68 -21.28
N ARG A 151 2.94 22.42 -21.72
CA ARG A 151 1.79 21.81 -22.41
C ARG A 151 0.72 21.33 -21.46
N TRP A 152 0.99 21.29 -20.16
CA TRP A 152 -0.02 20.89 -19.17
C TRP A 152 -1.15 21.92 -19.08
N GLY A 153 -2.36 21.43 -18.83
CA GLY A 153 -3.52 22.25 -18.48
C GLY A 153 -3.37 22.85 -17.08
N ILE A 154 -4.21 23.85 -16.78
CA ILE A 154 -4.18 24.61 -15.52
C ILE A 154 -4.32 23.69 -14.31
N ASP A 155 -5.25 22.72 -14.34
CA ASP A 155 -5.51 21.82 -13.20
C ASP A 155 -4.31 20.95 -12.86
N ARG A 156 -3.64 20.43 -13.90
CA ARG A 156 -2.45 19.60 -13.74
C ARG A 156 -1.26 20.41 -13.20
N LEU A 157 -1.13 21.67 -13.60
CA LEU A 157 -0.13 22.58 -13.06
C LEU A 157 -0.40 22.92 -11.59
N ARG A 158 -1.65 23.20 -11.21
CA ARG A 158 -2.05 23.43 -9.81
C ARG A 158 -1.74 22.22 -8.92
N ALA A 159 -2.11 21.02 -9.35
CA ALA A 159 -1.85 19.78 -8.60
C ALA A 159 -0.35 19.52 -8.38
N ALA A 160 0.48 19.75 -9.40
CA ALA A 160 1.93 19.57 -9.30
C ALA A 160 2.57 20.58 -8.32
N ILE A 161 2.10 21.82 -8.33
CA ILE A 161 2.57 22.87 -7.42
C ILE A 161 2.18 22.54 -5.98
N GLU A 162 0.93 22.11 -5.73
CA GLU A 162 0.48 21.75 -4.38
C GLU A 162 1.24 20.55 -3.81
N ALA A 163 1.51 19.54 -4.64
CA ALA A 163 2.33 18.40 -4.26
C ALA A 163 3.77 18.82 -3.91
N GLY A 164 4.35 19.77 -4.66
CA GLY A 164 5.68 20.32 -4.40
C GLY A 164 5.76 21.22 -3.17
N GLN A 165 4.65 21.81 -2.71
CA GLN A 165 4.60 22.61 -1.48
C GLN A 165 4.55 21.78 -0.19
N LYS A 166 4.17 20.49 -0.29
CA LYS A 166 4.06 19.56 0.84
C LYS A 166 5.34 18.74 1.08
N ALA A 167 6.37 18.92 0.25
CA ALA A 167 7.68 18.27 0.35
C ALA A 167 8.71 19.22 0.99
#